data_AF-A0A927LL46-F1
#
_entry.id   AF-A0A927LL46-F1
#
_cell.length_a   1.000
_cell.length_b   1.000
_cell.length_c   1.000
_cell.angle_alpha   90.00
_cell.angle_beta   90.00
_cell.angle_gamma   90.00
#
_symmetry.space_group_name_H-M   'P 1'
#
loop_
_entity.id
_entity.type
_entity.pdbx_description
1 polymer ?
#
loop_
_entity_poly.entity_id
_entity_poly.type
_entity_poly.pdbx_seq_one_letter_code
_entity_poly.pdbx_strand_id
1 'polypeptide(L)' 'MGSHLSIDEVNLSMGELYTVVTNKTGKGKKGSIVAIIAGTKAEVVINHLQRIDFKKRSQVI' A
#
# COMPACT_ATOMS: atom_id res chain seq x y z
N MET A 1 12.68 3.46 4.26
CA MET A 1 11.20 3.56 4.34
C MET A 1 10.81 3.53 5.80
N GLY A 2 9.69 4.11 6.20
CA GLY A 2 9.22 3.98 7.58
C GLY A 2 8.54 2.64 7.80
N SER A 3 8.82 1.99 8.93
CA SER A 3 7.88 1.66 9.99
C SER A 3 6.48 1.23 9.67
N HIS A 4 5.69 2.13 9.12
CA HIS A 4 4.28 1.91 8.95
C HIS A 4 3.92 2.34 7.53
N LEU A 5 3.45 1.35 6.77
CA LEU A 5 2.83 1.59 5.47
C LEU A 5 1.32 1.75 5.65
N SER A 6 0.70 2.54 4.78
CA SER A 6 -0.76 2.67 4.67
C SER A 6 -1.23 2.15 3.33
N ILE A 7 -2.44 1.64 3.31
CA ILE A 7 -3.09 1.10 2.12
C ILE A 7 -4.40 1.85 1.97
N ASP A 8 -4.60 2.47 0.82
CA ASP A 8 -5.78 3.27 0.50
C ASP A 8 -6.36 2.83 -0.85
N GLU A 9 -7.67 2.89 -1.00
CA GLU A 9 -8.36 2.68 -2.28
C GLU A 9 -8.70 4.03 -2.91
N VAL A 10 -8.35 4.19 -4.18
CA VAL A 10 -8.62 5.39 -4.98
C VAL A 10 -9.47 4.97 -6.18
N ASN A 11 -10.70 5.47 -6.23
CA ASN A 11 -11.57 5.31 -7.39
C ASN A 11 -11.41 6.56 -8.28
N LEU A 12 -10.81 6.39 -9.44
CA LEU A 12 -10.73 7.42 -10.47
C LEU A 12 -11.95 7.31 -11.39
N SER A 13 -12.32 8.43 -12.02
CA SER A 13 -13.46 8.50 -12.93
C SER A 13 -13.44 7.37 -13.97
N MET A 14 -14.63 6.93 -14.41
CA MET A 14 -14.81 5.85 -15.39
C MET A 14 -14.50 4.43 -14.88
N GLY A 15 -14.58 4.20 -13.56
CA GLY A 15 -14.55 2.86 -12.98
C GLY A 15 -13.14 2.30 -12.76
N GLU A 16 -12.11 3.15 -12.84
CA GLU A 16 -10.74 2.73 -12.58
C GLU A 16 -10.47 2.72 -11.07
N LEU A 17 -10.38 1.52 -10.49
CA LEU A 17 -10.00 1.35 -9.10
C LEU A 17 -8.49 1.17 -8.97
N TYR A 18 -7.87 1.89 -8.05
CA TYR A 18 -6.47 1.73 -7.70
C TYR A 18 -6.33 1.47 -6.20
N THR A 19 -5.40 0.60 -5.82
CA THR A 19 -4.91 0.52 -4.44
C THR A 19 -3.54 1.20 -4.36
N VAL A 20 -3.39 2.15 -3.45
CA VAL A 20 -2.15 2.89 -3.24
C VAL A 20 -1.53 2.46 -1.90
N VAL A 21 -0.23 2.17 -1.92
CA VAL A 21 0.56 1.89 -0.73
C VAL A 21 1.48 3.06 -0.45
N THR A 22 1.37 3.66 0.73
CA THR A 22 2.15 4.85 1.12
C THR A 22 3.00 4.63 2.36
N ASN A 23 4.18 5.24 2.39
CA ASN A 23 5.05 5.35 3.55
C ASN A 23 4.74 6.64 4.32
N LYS A 24 4.14 6.50 5.51
CA LYS A 24 3.72 7.63 6.35
C LYS A 24 4.87 8.54 6.78
N THR A 25 6.10 8.03 6.89
CA THR A 25 7.25 8.86 7.31
C THR A 25 7.63 9.91 6.26
N GLY A 26 7.25 9.70 4.99
CA GLY A 26 7.49 10.66 3.93
C GLY A 26 6.61 11.91 4.02
N LYS A 27 5.51 11.89 4.80
CA LYS A 27 4.61 13.03 5.03
C LYS A 27 4.18 13.75 3.74
N GLY A 28 3.85 12.98 2.70
CA GLY A 28 3.44 13.50 1.39
C GLY A 28 4.57 14.03 0.51
N LYS A 29 5.84 13.93 0.94
CA LYS A 29 7.02 14.33 0.16
C LYS A 29 7.46 13.21 -0.79
N LYS A 30 8.47 13.50 -1.62
CA LYS A 30 9.13 12.51 -2.49
C LYS A 30 9.51 11.26 -1.69
N GLY A 31 9.16 10.08 -2.22
CA GLY A 31 9.39 8.79 -1.55
C GLY A 31 8.27 8.35 -0.60
N SER A 32 7.14 9.06 -0.55
CA SER A 32 5.96 8.66 0.22
C SER A 32 5.14 7.58 -0.49
N ILE A 33 5.16 7.49 -1.81
CA ILE A 33 4.44 6.45 -2.55
C ILE A 33 5.38 5.24 -2.71
N VAL A 34 4.90 4.07 -2.28
CA VAL A 34 5.62 2.80 -2.39
C VAL A 34 5.13 2.00 -3.58
N ALA A 35 3.81 1.91 -3.76
CA ALA A 35 3.19 1.20 -4.88
C ALA A 35 1.84 1.82 -5.25
N ILE A 36 1.48 1.69 -6.53
CA ILE A 36 0.15 1.98 -7.06
C ILE A 36 -0.25 0.75 -7.87
N ILE A 37 -1.39 0.15 -7.56
CA ILE A 37 -1.84 -1.12 -8.12
C ILE A 37 -3.19 -0.87 -8.79
N ALA A 38 -3.25 -1.05 -10.11
CA ALA A 38 -4.48 -0.86 -10.87
C ALA A 38 -5.44 -2.05 -10.74
N GLY A 39 -6.73 -1.79 -10.82
CA GLY A 39 -7.82 -2.77 -10.90
C GLY A 39 -7.99 -3.67 -9.67
N THR A 40 -7.39 -3.32 -8.51
CA THR A 40 -7.34 -4.21 -7.35
C THR A 40 -7.91 -3.51 -6.12
N LYS A 41 -8.79 -4.21 -5.38
CA LYS A 41 -9.29 -3.76 -4.07
C LYS A 41 -8.22 -3.90 -2.99
N ALA A 42 -8.25 -3.05 -1.97
CA ALA A 42 -7.28 -3.10 -0.88
C ALA A 42 -7.30 -4.45 -0.15
N GLU A 43 -8.46 -5.08 0.00
CA GLU A 43 -8.61 -6.42 0.60
C GLU A 43 -7.75 -7.47 -0.11
N VAL A 44 -7.73 -7.45 -1.45
CA VAL A 44 -6.92 -8.39 -2.24
C VAL A 44 -5.43 -8.15 -1.98
N VAL A 45 -5.00 -6.89 -1.92
CA VAL A 45 -3.62 -6.53 -1.58
C VAL A 45 -3.24 -6.99 -0.17
N ILE A 46 -4.13 -6.79 0.81
CA ILE A 46 -3.94 -7.26 2.19
C ILE A 46 -3.78 -8.79 2.23
N ASN A 47 -4.63 -9.53 1.52
CA ASN A 47 -4.54 -11.00 1.43
C ASN A 47 -3.20 -11.45 0.84
N HIS A 48 -2.70 -10.77 -0.19
CA HIS A 48 -1.38 -11.05 -0.74
C HIS A 48 -0.25 -10.73 0.24
N LEU A 49 -0.32 -9.60 0.95
CA LEU A 49 0.67 -9.25 1.97
C LEU A 49 0.67 -10.27 3.12
N GLN A 50 -0.48 -10.78 3.54
CA GLN A 50 -0.57 -11.79 4.60
C GLN A 50 0.15 -13.11 4.27
N ARG A 51 0.34 -13.43 2.97
CA ARG A 51 1.13 -14.59 2.54
C ARG A 51 2.63 -14.43 2.82
N ILE A 52 3.11 -13.22 3.06
CA ILE A 52 4.48 -12.96 3.47
C ILE A 52 4.62 -13.33 4.95
N ASP A 53 5.67 -14.08 5.29
CA ASP A 53 5.99 -14.44 6.67
C ASP A 53 5.92 -13.24 7.61
N PHE A 54 5.30 -13.44 8.76
CA PHE A 54 5.11 -12.39 9.75
C PHE A 54 6.44 -11.73 10.14
N LYS A 55 7.51 -12.51 10.33
CA LYS A 55 8.85 -11.99 10.66
C LYS A 55 9.40 -11.04 9.61
N LYS A 56 9.10 -11.25 8.32
CA LYS A 56 9.52 -10.36 7.23
C LYS A 56 8.63 -9.12 7.17
N ARG A 57 7.32 -9.27 7.37
CA ARG A 57 6.39 -8.14 7.46
C ARG A 57 6.68 -7.23 8.65
N SER A 58 7.07 -7.81 9.78
CA SER A 58 7.41 -7.10 11.00
C SER A 58 8.82 -6.50 10.97
N GLN A 59 9.59 -6.62 9.90
CA GLN A 59 10.86 -5.89 9.73
C GLN A 59 10.65 -4.46 9.21
N VAL A 60 9.41 -4.12 8.86
CA VAL A 60 8.97 -2.77 8.48
C VAL A 60 8.05 -2.29 9.62
N ILE A 61 8.40 -1.63 10.72
CA ILE A 61 9.67 -1.33 11.44
C ILE A 61 10.18 0.12 11.34
#